data_AF-A0A7Y6I4J0-F1
#
_entry.id   AF-A0A7Y6I4J0-F1
#
_cell.length_a   1.000
_cell.length_b   1.000
_cell.length_c   1.000
_cell.angle_alpha   90.00
_cell.angle_beta   90.00
_cell.angle_gamma   90.00
#
_symmetry.space_group_name_H-M   'P 1'
#
loop_
_entity.id
_entity.type
_entity.pdbx_description
1 polymer ?
#
loop_
_entity_poly.entity_id
_entity_poly.type
_entity_poly.pdbx_seq_one_letter_code
_entity_poly.pdbx_strand_id
1 'polypeptide(L)' 'MRLPVPVRSHPVVWTARREVAWQRGGERPPVAVRTVEQLAALLRVAQEDSLFVLWWLVALRGLWRGEVAGLR' A
#
# COMPACT_ATOMS: atom_id res chain seq x y z
N MET A 1 -6.99 22.02 22.65
CA MET A 1 -5.90 21.13 22.19
C MET A 1 -5.61 21.50 20.73
N ARG A 2 -4.46 22.15 20.42
CA ARG A 2 -4.10 22.46 19.03
C ARG A 2 -3.52 21.19 18.41
N LEU A 3 -4.15 20.67 17.37
CA LEU A 3 -3.56 19.59 16.57
C LEU A 3 -2.40 20.18 15.76
N PRO A 4 -1.25 19.49 15.66
CA PRO A 4 -0.12 19.95 14.86
C PRO A 4 -0.53 20.09 13.40
N VAL A 5 0.05 21.07 12.70
CA VAL A 5 -0.20 21.30 11.28
C VAL A 5 0.18 20.02 10.51
N PRO A 6 -0.72 19.46 9.69
CA PRO A 6 -0.42 18.24 8.96
C PRO A 6 0.73 18.49 7.99
N VAL A 7 1.83 17.76 8.17
CA VAL A 7 2.95 17.76 7.22
C VAL A 7 2.47 17.07 5.95
N ARG A 8 2.43 17.80 4.84
CA ARG A 8 2.13 17.22 3.53
C ARG A 8 3.26 16.27 3.15
N SER A 9 2.99 14.98 3.30
CA SER A 9 3.91 13.94 2.87
C SER A 9 3.82 13.81 1.35
N HIS A 10 4.93 14.03 0.65
CA HIS A 10 4.97 13.79 -0.79
C HIS A 10 4.86 12.28 -1.04
N PRO A 11 3.88 11.84 -1.83
CA PRO A 11 3.75 10.43 -2.18
C PRO A 11 4.98 9.98 -2.96
N VAL A 12 5.62 8.90 -2.51
CA VAL A 12 6.80 8.38 -3.18
C VAL A 12 6.53 7.01 -3.78
N VAL A 13 6.89 6.84 -5.05
CA VAL A 13 6.74 5.56 -5.75
C VAL A 13 7.59 4.47 -5.08
N TRP A 14 6.95 3.35 -4.76
CA TRP A 14 7.58 2.19 -4.13
C TRP A 14 8.30 1.34 -5.18
N THR A 15 9.58 1.65 -5.40
CA THR A 15 10.43 0.89 -6.32
C THR A 15 11.12 -0.30 -5.62
N ALA A 16 11.55 -1.30 -6.38
CA ALA A 16 12.28 -2.46 -5.85
C ALA A 16 13.53 -2.05 -5.03
N ARG A 17 14.21 -0.97 -5.42
CA ARG A 17 15.33 -0.41 -4.65
C ARG A 17 14.92 0.03 -3.24
N ARG A 18 13.73 0.62 -3.10
CA ARG A 18 13.21 1.08 -1.80
C ARG A 18 12.71 -0.08 -0.95
N GLU A 19 12.18 -1.13 -1.59
CA GLU A 19 11.84 -2.37 -0.91
C GLU A 19 13.10 -3.02 -0.30
N VAL A 20 14.20 -3.09 -1.05
CA VAL A 20 15.49 -3.60 -0.52
C VAL A 20 16.02 -2.71 0.61
N ALA A 21 15.91 -1.39 0.48
CA ALA A 21 16.31 -0.45 1.54
C ALA A 21 15.47 -0.62 2.81
N TRP A 22 14.16 -0.84 2.68
CA TRP A 22 13.26 -1.10 3.79
C TRP A 22 13.55 -2.45 4.47
N GLN A 23 13.75 -3.51 3.70
CA GLN A 23 14.09 -4.84 4.24
C GLN A 23 15.42 -4.83 5.01
N ARG A 24 16.38 -4.02 4.57
CA ARG A 24 17.71 -3.93 5.21
C ARG A 24 17.79 -2.94 6.36
N GLY A 25 17.10 -1.80 6.25
CA GLY A 25 17.29 -0.65 7.15
C GLY A 25 16.02 -0.17 7.85
N GLY A 26 14.85 -0.75 7.56
CA GLY A 26 13.58 -0.33 8.15
C GLY A 26 13.08 1.03 7.66
N GLU A 27 13.82 1.72 6.78
CA GLU A 27 13.42 3.01 6.25
C GLU A 27 12.18 2.87 5.36
N ARG A 28 11.08 3.48 5.79
CA ARG A 28 9.83 3.53 5.05
C ARG A 28 9.36 4.98 4.92
N PRO A 29 9.11 5.48 3.70
CA PRO A 29 8.54 6.80 3.51
C PRO A 29 7.13 6.84 4.10
N PRO A 30 6.70 8.00 4.64
CA PRO A 30 5.41 8.15 5.30
C PRO A 30 4.23 7.84 4.36
N VAL A 31 4.39 8.13 3.05
CA VAL A 31 3.42 7.79 2.01
C VAL A 31 4.15 7.11 0.86
N ALA A 32 3.87 5.82 0.65
CA ALA A 32 4.40 5.03 -0.45
C ALA A 32 3.28 4.71 -1.44
N VAL A 33 3.48 5.04 -2.72
CA VAL A 33 2.57 4.72 -3.81
C VAL A 33 3.02 3.43 -4.46
N ARG A 34 2.14 2.44 -4.49
CA ARG A 34 2.41 1.15 -5.14
C ARG A 34 2.48 1.34 -6.66
N THR A 35 3.40 0.63 -7.31
CA THR A 35 3.52 0.60 -8.77
C THR A 35 2.47 -0.31 -9.40
N VAL A 36 2.15 -0.09 -10.69
CA VAL A 36 1.19 -0.93 -11.43
C VAL A 36 1.68 -2.37 -11.53
N GLU A 37 2.99 -2.56 -11.65
CA GLU A 37 3.64 -3.87 -11.73
C GLU A 37 3.49 -4.65 -10.42
N GLN A 38 3.67 -3.99 -9.27
CA GLN A 38 3.42 -4.59 -7.96
C GLN A 38 1.94 -4.91 -7.76
N LEU A 39 1.05 -4.09 -8.32
CA LEU A 39 -0.38 -4.37 -8.29
C LEU A 39 -0.73 -5.61 -9.11
N ALA A 40 -0.20 -5.71 -10.33
CA ALA A 40 -0.39 -6.87 -11.20
C ALA A 40 0.20 -8.15 -10.58
N ALA A 41 1.36 -8.06 -9.92
CA ALA A 41 1.96 -9.19 -9.22
C ALA A 41 1.09 -9.66 -8.04
N LEU A 42 0.56 -8.73 -7.23
CA LEU A 42 -0.37 -9.05 -6.15
C LEU A 42 -1.63 -9.74 -6.68
N LEU A 43 -2.24 -9.18 -7.71
CA LEU A 43 -3.47 -9.73 -8.29
C LEU A 43 -3.23 -11.11 -8.90
N ARG A 44 -2.05 -11.35 -9.48
CA ARG A 44 -1.66 -12.67 -9.99
C ARG A 44 -1.64 -13.73 -8.89
N VAL A 45 -1.10 -13.40 -7.71
CA VAL A 45 -1.10 -14.29 -6.55
C VAL A 45 -2.51 -14.46 -5.98
N ALA A 46 -3.30 -13.39 -5.95
CA ALA A 46 -4.66 -13.41 -5.42
C ALA A 46 -5.67 -14.14 -6.31
N GLN A 47 -5.34 -14.52 -7.55
CA GLN A 47 -6.28 -15.20 -8.46
C GLN A 47 -6.77 -16.56 -7.94
N GLU A 48 -5.96 -17.22 -7.11
CA GLU A 48 -6.30 -18.52 -6.52
C GLU A 48 -7.00 -18.38 -5.16
N ASP A 49 -7.19 -17.15 -4.66
CA ASP A 49 -7.82 -16.84 -3.38
C ASP A 49 -9.32 -16.57 -3.57
N SER A 50 -10.17 -17.14 -2.70
CA SER A 50 -11.62 -16.90 -2.71
C SER A 50 -11.98 -15.44 -2.44
N LEU A 51 -11.06 -14.66 -1.87
CA LEU A 51 -11.17 -13.21 -1.65
C LEU A 51 -10.65 -12.38 -2.81
N PHE A 52 -10.44 -12.96 -4.00
CA PHE A 52 -9.95 -12.24 -5.18
C PHE A 52 -10.65 -10.90 -5.43
N VAL A 53 -11.99 -10.86 -5.32
CA VAL A 53 -12.78 -9.64 -5.52
C VAL A 53 -12.44 -8.57 -4.47
N LEU A 54 -12.22 -8.97 -3.21
CA LEU A 54 -11.78 -8.06 -2.16
C LEU A 54 -10.38 -7.50 -2.46
N TRP A 55 -9.46 -8.36 -2.91
CA TRP A 55 -8.12 -7.94 -3.32
C TRP A 55 -8.17 -6.97 -4.50
N TRP A 56 -9.09 -7.17 -5.45
CA TRP A 56 -9.33 -6.27 -6.58
C TRP A 56 -9.85 -4.90 -6.14
N LEU A 57 -10.77 -4.87 -5.16
CA LEU A 57 -11.27 -3.63 -4.58
C LEU A 57 -10.18 -2.86 -3.83
N VAL A 58 -9.38 -3.56 -3.02
CA VAL A 58 -8.24 -2.96 -2.30
C VAL A 58 -7.21 -2.39 -3.28
N ALA A 59 -6.93 -3.13 -4.35
CA ALA A 59 -6.01 -2.75 -5.40
C ALA A 59 -6.40 -1.45 -6.12
N LEU A 60 -7.68 -1.30 -6.48
CA LEU A 60 -8.16 -0.16 -7.28
C LEU A 60 -8.59 1.05 -6.46
N ARG A 61 -9.12 0.84 -5.25
CA ARG A 61 -9.57 1.94 -4.38
C ARG A 61 -8.45 2.53 -3.53
N GLY A 62 -7.28 1.88 -3.50
CA GLY A 62 -6.20 2.28 -2.60
C GLY A 62 -6.63 2.19 -1.13
N LEU A 63 -7.49 1.22 -0.80
CA LEU A 63 -7.95 0.98 0.57
C LEU A 63 -6.72 0.62 1.42
N TRP A 64 -6.19 1.59 2.18
CA TRP A 64 -5.12 1.30 3.11
C TRP A 64 -5.66 0.42 4.24
N ARG A 65 -4.76 -0.34 4.87
CA ARG A 65 -5.05 -1.38 5.89
C ARG A 65 -6.04 -0.95 6.99
N GLY A 66 -6.24 0.35 7.21
CA GLY A 66 -7.21 0.90 8.18
C GLY A 66 -8.68 0.78 7.76
N GLU A 67 -9.00 0.82 6.46
CA GLU A 67 -10.39 0.69 5.99
C GLU A 67 -10.80 -0.78 5.83
N VAL A 68 -9.86 -1.66 5.44
CA VAL A 68 -10.11 -3.11 5.32
C VAL A 68 -10.45 -3.72 6.69
N ALA A 69 -9.86 -3.23 7.78
CA ALA A 69 -10.18 -3.68 9.14
C ALA A 69 -11.58 -3.22 9.64
N GLY A 70 -12.18 -2.24 8.95
CA GLY A 70 -13.50 -1.68 9.23
C GLY A 70 -14.64 -2.26 8.40
N LEU A 71 -14.35 -3.18 7.45
CA LEU A 71 -15.37 -3.99 6.79
C LEU A 71 -15.86 -5.05 7.79
N ARG A 72 -16.79 -4.63 8.64
CA ARG A 72 -17.55 -5.47 9.57
C ARG A 72 -19.01 -5.22 9.35
#